data_AF-A0A7C5YAC8-F1
#
_entry.id   AF-A0A7C5YAC8-F1
#
_cell.length_a   1.000
_cell.length_b   1.000
_cell.length_c   1.000
_cell.angle_alpha   90.00
_cell.angle_beta   90.00
_cell.angle_gamma   90.00
#
_symmetry.space_group_name_H-M   'P 1'
#
loop_
_entity.id
_entity.type
_entity.pdbx_description
1 polymer ?
#
loop_
_entity_poly.entity_id
_entity_poly.type
_entity_poly.pdbx_seq_one_letter_code
_entity_poly.pdbx_strand_id
1 'polypeptide(L)'
;MPAIEVGRICVKLRGREAGRKCVVVDIIDDNYILVTGPKSLTGVKRRRVNIRHVEPLDKKVNISKGASDEDVINALTASNLLEFMKEEVKISKESLLRVRTLVSSS
;
A
#
# COMPACT_ATOMS: atom_id res chain seq x y z
N MET A 1 4.33 -16.66 -0.13
CA MET A 1 3.06 -15.94 -0.36
C MET A 1 3.08 -14.66 0.44
N PRO A 2 3.13 -13.46 -0.18
CA PRO A 2 2.97 -12.23 0.59
C PRO A 2 1.52 -12.14 1.06
N ALA A 3 1.26 -12.56 2.30
CA ALA A 3 -0.04 -12.46 2.94
C ALA A 3 -0.44 -10.98 3.01
N ILE A 4 -1.45 -10.57 2.26
CA ILE A 4 -2.00 -9.23 2.44
C ILE A 4 -2.72 -9.24 3.78
N GLU A 5 -2.18 -8.48 4.72
CA GLU A 5 -2.68 -8.37 6.08
C GLU A 5 -2.98 -6.90 6.37
N VAL A 6 -3.86 -6.67 7.33
CA VAL A 6 -4.11 -5.34 7.87
C VAL A 6 -2.79 -4.76 8.40
N GLY A 7 -2.54 -3.49 8.06
CA GLY A 7 -1.33 -2.76 8.40
C GLY A 7 -0.15 -2.98 7.47
N ARG A 8 -0.27 -3.83 6.45
CA ARG A 8 0.79 -3.97 5.45
C ARG A 8 0.87 -2.72 4.57
N ILE A 9 2.09 -2.28 4.26
CA ILE A 9 2.31 -1.16 3.34
C ILE A 9 2.31 -1.70 1.92
N CYS A 10 1.62 -1.02 1.03
CA CYS A 10 1.55 -1.35 -0.38
C CYS A 10 1.86 -0.15 -1.26
N VAL A 11 2.38 -0.39 -2.46
CA VAL A 11 2.53 0.61 -3.51
C VAL A 11 1.48 0.37 -4.58
N LYS A 12 0.85 1.44 -5.06
CA LYS A 12 0.04 1.35 -6.28
C LYS A 12 0.93 1.26 -7.50
N LEU A 13 0.75 0.23 -8.30
CA LEU A 13 1.48 0.04 -9.56
C LEU A 13 0.81 0.77 -10.73
N ARG A 14 -0.50 0.99 -10.67
CA ARG A 14 -1.31 1.49 -11.79
C ARG A 14 -2.30 2.58 -11.36
N GLY A 15 -2.62 3.47 -12.30
CA GLY A 15 -3.63 4.54 -12.15
C GLY A 15 -3.02 5.93 -11.89
N ARG A 16 -3.88 6.90 -11.55
CA ARG A 16 -3.48 8.31 -11.30
C ARG A 16 -2.55 8.49 -10.10
N GLU A 17 -2.42 7.47 -9.27
CA GLU A 17 -1.58 7.45 -8.06
C GLU A 17 -0.56 6.31 -8.11
N ALA A 18 -0.22 5.85 -9.31
CA ALA A 18 0.88 4.92 -9.50
C ALA A 18 2.16 5.53 -8.90
N GLY A 19 2.90 4.72 -8.14
CA GLY A 19 4.13 5.14 -7.44
C GLY A 19 3.91 5.64 -6.02
N ARG A 20 2.65 5.81 -5.60
CA ARG A 20 2.31 6.23 -4.23
C ARG A 20 2.12 5.05 -3.31
N LYS A 21 2.58 5.23 -2.08
CA LYS A 21 2.46 4.27 -0.99
C LYS A 21 1.11 4.42 -0.28
N CYS A 22 0.60 3.33 0.24
CA CYS A 22 -0.64 3.25 0.99
C CYS A 22 -0.56 2.14 2.03
N VAL A 23 -1.42 2.18 3.04
CA VAL A 23 -1.52 1.17 4.09
C VAL A 23 -2.85 0.46 3.95
N VAL A 24 -2.84 -0.87 4.09
CA VAL A 24 -4.07 -1.67 4.12
C VAL A 24 -4.73 -1.52 5.48
N VAL A 25 -5.94 -0.97 5.52
CA VAL A 25 -6.71 -0.76 6.76
C VAL A 25 -7.69 -1.90 7.01
N ASP A 26 -8.22 -2.46 5.92
CA ASP A 26 -9.24 -3.49 5.97
C ASP A 26 -9.10 -4.43 4.77
N ILE A 27 -9.46 -5.69 4.97
CA ILE A 27 -9.56 -6.68 3.90
C ILE A 27 -11.05 -6.99 3.79
N ILE A 28 -11.63 -6.60 2.66
CA ILE A 28 -13.06 -6.73 2.41
C ILE A 28 -13.32 -8.14 1.85
N ASP A 29 -12.56 -8.52 0.83
CA ASP A 29 -12.64 -9.81 0.13
C ASP A 29 -11.24 -10.24 -0.32
N ASP A 30 -11.10 -11.47 -0.86
CA ASP A 30 -9.83 -11.98 -1.41
C ASP A 30 -9.25 -11.16 -2.57
N ASN A 31 -10.09 -10.36 -3.24
CA ASN A 31 -9.70 -9.51 -4.35
C ASN A 31 -9.65 -8.02 -4.00
N TYR A 32 -10.28 -7.61 -2.90
CA TYR A 32 -10.51 -6.19 -2.59
C TYR A 32 -10.09 -5.84 -1.18
N ILE A 33 -9.30 -4.78 -1.10
CA ILE A 33 -8.82 -4.22 0.16
C ILE A 33 -9.22 -2.77 0.30
N LEU A 34 -9.40 -2.35 1.53
CA LEU A 34 -9.51 -0.95 1.89
C LEU A 34 -8.11 -0.43 2.20
N VAL A 35 -7.66 0.51 1.38
CA VAL A 35 -6.39 1.19 1.62
C VAL A 35 -6.65 2.60 2.09
N THR A 36 -5.76 3.11 2.94
CA THR A 36 -5.68 4.53 3.27
C THR A 36 -4.26 5.02 3.08
N GLY A 37 -4.13 6.25 2.63
CA GLY A 37 -2.90 7.01 2.71
C GLY A 37 -3.27 8.40 3.23
N PRO A 38 -2.83 8.80 4.42
CA PRO A 38 -3.18 10.10 4.96
C PRO A 38 -2.94 11.17 3.89
N LYS A 39 -3.99 11.94 3.56
CA LYS A 39 -3.98 12.83 2.39
C LYS A 39 -2.83 13.86 2.47
N SER A 40 -2.45 14.22 3.68
CA SER A 40 -1.32 15.11 3.99
C SER A 40 0.06 14.52 3.66
N LEU A 41 0.18 13.20 3.55
CA LEU A 41 1.46 12.50 3.31
C LEU A 41 1.58 11.99 1.88
N THR A 42 0.61 11.18 1.44
CA THR A 42 0.66 10.51 0.13
C THR A 42 -0.42 11.00 -0.83
N GLY A 43 -1.42 11.74 -0.34
CA GLY A 43 -2.57 12.16 -1.13
C GLY A 43 -3.52 11.02 -1.52
N VAL A 44 -3.31 9.79 -1.01
CA VAL A 44 -4.12 8.61 -1.37
C VAL A 44 -5.37 8.53 -0.52
N LYS A 45 -6.49 9.03 -1.05
CA LYS A 45 -7.78 8.95 -0.33
C LYS A 45 -8.15 7.49 0.01
N ARG A 46 -8.74 7.31 1.20
CA ARG A 46 -9.34 6.05 1.67
C ARG A 46 -10.30 5.52 0.62
N ARG A 47 -10.00 4.36 0.05
CA ARG A 47 -10.85 3.72 -0.96
C ARG A 47 -10.64 2.23 -1.04
N ARG A 48 -11.63 1.56 -1.62
CA ARG A 48 -11.54 0.17 -2.05
C ARG A 48 -10.66 0.05 -3.30
N VAL A 49 -9.62 -0.78 -3.23
CA VAL A 49 -8.69 -1.05 -4.34
C VAL A 49 -8.59 -2.55 -4.54
N ASN A 50 -8.44 -2.96 -5.81
CA ASN A 50 -8.19 -4.35 -6.13
C ASN A 50 -6.75 -4.74 -5.80
N ILE A 51 -6.56 -5.89 -5.15
CA ILE A 51 -5.26 -6.44 -4.76
C ILE A 51 -4.30 -6.54 -5.96
N ARG A 52 -4.80 -6.81 -7.17
CA ARG A 52 -3.98 -6.90 -8.39
C ARG A 52 -3.28 -5.60 -8.80
N HIS A 53 -3.73 -4.45 -8.28
CA HIS A 53 -3.18 -3.14 -8.63
C HIS A 53 -2.20 -2.59 -7.59
N VAL A 54 -2.05 -3.32 -6.48
CA VAL A 54 -1.17 -2.95 -5.38
C VAL A 54 -0.12 -4.03 -5.22
N GLU A 55 1.09 -3.61 -4.89
CA GLU A 55 2.18 -4.52 -4.54
C GLU A 55 2.44 -4.37 -3.04
N PRO A 56 2.28 -5.43 -2.24
CA PRO A 56 2.65 -5.39 -0.83
C PRO A 56 4.16 -5.30 -0.69
N LEU A 57 4.63 -4.45 0.21
CA LEU A 57 6.04 -4.35 0.59
C LEU A 57 6.32 -5.21 1.83
N ASP A 58 7.60 -5.38 2.11
CA ASP A 58 8.10 -6.11 3.30
C ASP A 58 7.79 -5.38 4.62
N LYS A 59 7.42 -4.10 4.56
CA LYS A 59 7.12 -3.29 5.74
C LYS A 59 5.68 -3.47 6.19
N LYS A 60 5.51 -3.68 7.50
CA LYS A 60 4.21 -3.79 8.19
C LYS A 60 4.15 -2.75 9.29
N VAL A 61 2.98 -2.18 9.46
CA VAL A 61 2.60 -1.29 10.55
C VAL A 61 1.56 -2.01 11.37
N ASN A 62 1.62 -1.89 12.70
CA ASN A 62 0.62 -2.50 13.55
C ASN A 62 -0.57 -1.55 13.70
N ILE A 63 -1.70 -1.87 13.05
CA ILE A 63 -2.95 -1.13 13.17
C ILE A 63 -4.13 -2.08 13.33
N SER A 64 -5.18 -1.60 13.99
CA SER A 64 -6.44 -2.30 14.10
C SER A 64 -7.22 -2.27 12.80
N LYS A 65 -8.00 -3.32 12.56
CA LYS A 65 -8.94 -3.38 11.43
C LYS A 65 -9.91 -2.19 11.48
N GLY A 66 -9.99 -1.44 10.39
CA GLY A 66 -10.88 -0.28 10.30
C GLY A 66 -10.32 1.04 10.87
N ALA A 67 -9.05 1.10 11.28
CA ALA A 67 -8.37 2.27 11.84
C ALA A 67 -8.73 3.62 11.18
N SER A 68 -8.83 4.67 11.99
CA SER A 68 -9.07 6.03 11.54
C SER A 68 -7.81 6.66 10.97
N ASP A 69 -7.94 7.75 10.21
CA ASP A 69 -6.78 8.44 9.63
C ASP A 69 -5.76 8.87 10.71
N GLU A 70 -6.22 9.24 11.90
CA GLU A 70 -5.37 9.58 13.06
C GLU A 70 -4.58 8.39 13.58
N ASP A 71 -5.22 7.22 13.76
CA ASP A 71 -4.55 5.99 14.19
C ASP A 71 -3.47 5.57 13.19
N VAL A 72 -3.75 5.71 11.89
CA VAL A 72 -2.77 5.40 10.85
C VAL A 72 -1.59 6.36 10.91
N ILE A 73 -1.81 7.66 11.14
CA ILE A 73 -0.73 8.63 11.32
C ILE A 73 0.11 8.28 12.55
N ASN A 74 -0.52 7.95 13.68
CA ASN A 74 0.18 7.56 14.89
C ASN A 74 1.01 6.29 14.68
N ALA A 75 0.45 5.27 14.04
CA ALA A 75 1.16 4.02 13.78
C ALA A 75 2.31 4.19 12.79
N LEU A 76 2.16 5.05 11.77
CA LEU A 76 3.23 5.44 10.86
C LEU A 76 4.34 6.22 11.56
N THR A 77 3.97 7.09 12.50
CA THR A 77 4.91 7.87 13.32
C THR A 77 5.69 6.96 14.26
N ALA A 78 5.00 6.04 14.95
CA ALA A 78 5.61 5.05 15.84
C ALA A 78 6.55 4.09 15.09
N SER A 79 6.23 3.76 13.84
CA SER A 79 7.09 2.93 12.98
C SER A 79 8.21 3.73 12.30
N ASN A 80 8.25 5.06 12.47
CA ASN A 80 9.17 5.98 11.79
C ASN A 80 9.16 5.84 10.26
N LEU A 81 7.99 5.51 9.67
CA LEU A 81 7.80 5.26 8.24
C LEU A 81 7.22 6.45 7.48
N LEU A 82 7.12 7.62 8.12
CA LEU A 82 6.61 8.85 7.51
C LEU A 82 7.44 9.28 6.28
N GLU A 83 8.76 9.28 6.40
CA GLU A 83 9.68 9.60 5.30
C GLU A 83 9.53 8.59 4.17
N PHE A 84 9.49 7.30 4.54
CA PHE A 84 9.27 6.23 3.59
C PHE A 84 7.95 6.41 2.84
N MET A 85 6.89 6.86 3.49
CA MET A 85 5.60 7.08 2.84
C MET A 85 5.61 8.31 1.91
N LYS A 86 6.38 9.35 2.23
CA LYS A 86 6.57 10.54 1.39
C LYS A 86 7.39 10.26 0.13
N GLU A 87 8.30 9.30 0.17
CA GLU A 87 9.07 8.91 -1.00
C GLU A 87 8.15 8.28 -2.07
N GLU A 88 7.95 9.02 -3.16
CA GLU A 88 7.32 8.50 -4.37
C GLU A 88 8.26 7.51 -5.06
N VAL A 89 7.76 6.30 -5.30
CA VAL A 89 8.51 5.29 -6.04
C VAL A 89 8.41 5.66 -7.51
N LYS A 90 9.54 6.07 -8.12
CA LYS A 90 9.64 6.18 -9.57
C LYS A 90 9.53 4.79 -10.17
N ILE A 91 8.34 4.44 -10.66
CA ILE A 91 8.12 3.22 -11.44
C ILE A 91 8.82 3.42 -12.79
N SER A 92 10.11 3.10 -12.86
CA SER A 92 10.81 2.94 -14.12
C SER A 92 10.31 1.67 -14.82
N LYS A 93 10.38 1.63 -16.15
CA LYS A 93 10.00 0.47 -16.98
C LYS A 93 10.56 -0.87 -16.45
N GLU A 94 11.70 -0.83 -15.78
CA GLU A 94 12.41 -1.98 -15.20
C GLU A 94 11.63 -2.67 -14.07
N SER A 95 10.97 -1.89 -13.22
CA SER A 95 10.15 -2.43 -12.11
C SER A 95 8.93 -3.18 -12.65
N LEU A 96 8.33 -2.65 -13.71
CA LEU A 96 7.15 -3.20 -14.37
C LEU A 96 7.47 -4.50 -15.14
N LEU A 97 8.69 -4.61 -15.67
CA LEU A 97 9.19 -5.83 -16.33
C LEU A 97 9.37 -7.00 -15.34
N ARG A 98 9.77 -6.69 -14.10
CA ARG A 98 10.01 -7.68 -13.03
C ARG A 98 8.72 -8.29 -12.48
N VAL A 99 7.66 -7.49 -12.34
CA VAL A 99 6.33 -7.99 -11.95
C VAL A 99 5.76 -8.90 -13.03
N ARG A 100 5.97 -8.56 -14.31
CA ARG A 100 5.45 -9.36 -15.43
C ARG A 100 6.11 -10.74 -15.53
N THR A 101 7.41 -10.84 -15.25
CA THR A 101 8.14 -12.13 -15.27
C THR A 101 7.72 -13.06 -14.12
N LEU A 102 7.44 -12.54 -12.93
CA LEU A 102 7.01 -13.36 -11.79
C LEU A 102 5.61 -13.99 -11.97
N VAL A 103 4.71 -13.33 -12.70
CA VAL A 103 3.37 -13.88 -13.00
C VAL A 103 3.40 -14.87 -14.18
N SER A 104 4.51 -14.93 -14.93
CA SER A 104 4.66 -15.83 -16.09
C SER A 104 5.12 -17.24 -15.73
N SER A 105 5.41 -17.51 -14.45
CA SER A 105 5.96 -18.77 -13.96
C SER A 105 5.00 -19.52 -13.03
N SER A 106 3.69 -19.34 -13.18
CA SER A 106 2.66 -20.11 -12.48
C SER A 106 1.54 -20.50 -13.42
#